data_AF-A0A2T2RIK8-F1
#
_entry.id   AF-A0A2T2RIK8-F1
#
_cell.length_a   1.000
_cell.length_b   1.000
_cell.length_c   1.000
_cell.angle_alpha   90.00
_cell.angle_beta   90.00
_cell.angle_gamma   90.00
#
_symmetry.space_group_name_H-M   'P 1'
#
loop_
_entity.id
_entity.type
_entity.pdbx_description
1 polymer ?
#
loop_
_entity_poly.entity_id
_entity_poly.type
_entity_poly.pdbx_seq_one_letter_code
_entity_poly.pdbx_strand_id
1 'polypeptide(L)'
;TPHLHLHEGIATMVSTAAENAVRDYLTALKDPSSLHDEQYITQLEKELSEWTDRIGRVMLRQQVLDARNPSASSYEEAFVTHAKAWAEAHGITATAFMAEGVPTSVLRRAGFSITPAGGSRRQGGQGRSPARRSEVSGDRG
;
A
#
# COMPACT_ATOMS: atom_id res chain seq x y z
N THR A 1 -17.16 38.22 -16.74
CA THR A 1 -17.57 37.41 -15.57
C THR A 1 -16.88 36.06 -15.66
N PRO A 2 -15.91 35.77 -14.79
CA PRO A 2 -15.13 34.54 -14.86
C PRO A 2 -15.92 33.38 -14.22
N HIS A 3 -16.04 32.25 -14.90
CA HIS A 3 -16.28 30.98 -14.20
C HIS A 3 -15.23 29.97 -14.66
N LEU A 4 -14.16 29.89 -13.87
CA LEU A 4 -13.20 28.80 -13.88
C LEU A 4 -13.93 27.47 -13.64
N HIS A 5 -13.67 26.45 -14.47
CA HIS A 5 -14.01 25.05 -14.17
C HIS A 5 -12.84 24.09 -14.46
N LEU A 6 -11.60 24.59 -14.39
CA LEU A 6 -10.40 23.83 -14.78
C LEU A 6 -9.69 23.09 -13.62
N HIS A 7 -10.41 22.64 -12.58
CA HIS A 7 -9.78 22.00 -11.41
C HIS A 7 -10.15 20.52 -11.14
N GLU A 8 -11.00 19.86 -11.94
CA GLU A 8 -11.43 18.48 -11.62
C GLU A 8 -10.70 17.37 -12.41
N GLY A 9 -9.78 17.68 -13.31
CA GLY A 9 -9.09 16.64 -14.12
C GLY A 9 -7.98 15.88 -13.38
N ILE A 10 -7.32 16.51 -12.41
CA ILE A 10 -6.13 15.97 -11.74
C ILE A 10 -6.49 15.00 -10.60
N ALA A 11 -7.59 15.22 -9.90
CA ALA A 11 -8.04 14.34 -8.82
C ALA A 11 -8.47 12.96 -9.34
N THR A 12 -9.16 12.93 -10.49
CA THR A 12 -9.65 11.69 -11.13
C THR A 12 -8.52 10.87 -11.74
N MET A 13 -7.48 11.51 -12.31
CA MET A 13 -6.31 10.78 -12.82
C MET A 13 -5.46 10.18 -11.69
N VAL A 14 -5.27 10.90 -10.58
CA VAL A 14 -4.56 10.38 -9.40
C VAL A 14 -5.33 9.24 -8.73
N SER A 15 -6.67 9.32 -8.68
CA SER A 15 -7.48 8.20 -8.18
C SER A 15 -7.37 6.98 -9.08
N THR A 16 -7.34 7.14 -10.42
CA THR A 16 -7.16 5.99 -11.34
C THR A 16 -5.77 5.36 -11.22
N ALA A 17 -4.69 6.15 -11.10
CA ALA A 17 -3.35 5.59 -10.92
C ALA A 17 -3.20 4.86 -9.58
N ALA A 18 -3.78 5.44 -8.51
CA ALA A 18 -3.80 4.83 -7.19
C ALA A 18 -4.64 3.55 -7.15
N GLU A 19 -5.81 3.58 -7.77
CA GLU A 19 -6.70 2.42 -7.89
C GLU A 19 -6.06 1.31 -8.73
N ASN A 20 -5.37 1.65 -9.82
CA ASN A 20 -4.63 0.68 -10.63
C ASN A 20 -3.50 0.06 -9.80
N ALA A 21 -2.70 0.84 -9.08
CA ALA A 21 -1.65 0.31 -8.22
C ALA A 21 -2.20 -0.63 -7.12
N VAL A 22 -3.35 -0.30 -6.53
CA VAL A 22 -4.01 -1.17 -5.55
C VAL A 22 -4.54 -2.44 -6.20
N ARG A 23 -5.22 -2.32 -7.34
CA ARG A 23 -5.78 -3.45 -8.10
C ARG A 23 -4.69 -4.39 -8.59
N ASP A 24 -3.62 -3.86 -9.17
CA ASP A 24 -2.50 -4.63 -9.71
C ASP A 24 -1.79 -5.40 -8.58
N TYR A 25 -1.54 -4.77 -7.43
CA TYR A 25 -0.93 -5.46 -6.30
C TYR A 25 -1.84 -6.56 -5.72
N LEU A 26 -3.14 -6.29 -5.54
CA LEU A 26 -4.09 -7.31 -5.07
C LEU A 26 -4.26 -8.46 -6.07
N THR A 27 -4.21 -8.14 -7.37
CA THR A 27 -4.22 -9.13 -8.44
C THR A 27 -2.95 -9.97 -8.40
N ALA A 28 -1.78 -9.34 -8.27
CA ALA A 28 -0.49 -10.02 -8.17
C ALA A 28 -0.38 -10.96 -6.96
N LEU A 29 -1.09 -10.65 -5.86
CA LEU A 29 -1.15 -11.52 -4.68
C LEU A 29 -2.01 -12.78 -4.90
N LYS A 30 -3.06 -12.69 -5.72
CA LYS A 30 -3.98 -13.81 -5.98
C LYS A 30 -3.57 -14.63 -7.18
N ASP A 31 -3.24 -13.95 -8.27
CA ASP A 31 -2.80 -14.53 -9.54
C ASP A 31 -1.79 -13.59 -10.24
N PRO A 32 -0.49 -13.71 -9.93
CA PRO A 32 0.54 -12.91 -10.60
C PRO A 32 0.60 -13.17 -12.10
N SER A 33 0.19 -14.37 -12.54
CA SER A 33 0.18 -14.71 -13.94
C SER A 33 -0.88 -13.97 -14.74
N SER A 34 -1.86 -13.29 -14.14
CA SER A 34 -2.81 -12.48 -14.93
C SER A 34 -2.26 -11.10 -15.34
N LEU A 35 -1.10 -10.69 -14.80
CA LEU A 35 -0.49 -9.38 -15.05
C LEU A 35 0.70 -9.43 -16.02
N HIS A 36 0.98 -10.59 -16.62
CA HIS A 36 2.08 -10.70 -17.57
C HIS A 36 1.80 -9.91 -18.85
N ASP A 37 2.84 -9.27 -19.38
CA ASP A 37 2.78 -8.60 -20.68
C ASP A 37 3.02 -9.63 -21.80
N GLU A 38 1.93 -10.09 -22.41
CA GLU A 38 1.96 -11.08 -23.49
C GLU A 38 2.72 -10.57 -24.73
N GLN A 39 2.70 -9.26 -25.00
CA GLN A 39 3.45 -8.65 -26.10
C GLN A 39 4.94 -8.67 -25.81
N TYR A 40 5.33 -8.32 -24.58
CA TYR A 40 6.72 -8.36 -24.13
C TYR A 40 7.28 -9.79 -24.13
N ILE A 41 6.49 -10.77 -23.66
CA ILE A 41 6.87 -12.20 -23.72
C ILE A 41 7.07 -12.65 -25.17
N THR A 42 6.15 -12.29 -26.06
CA THR A 42 6.25 -12.64 -27.49
C THR A 42 7.51 -12.05 -28.13
N GLN A 43 7.86 -10.81 -27.78
CA GLN A 43 9.07 -10.15 -28.23
C GLN A 43 10.33 -10.88 -27.74
N LEU A 44 10.40 -11.22 -26.44
CA LEU A 44 11.51 -11.96 -25.87
C LEU A 44 11.66 -13.36 -26.49
N GLU A 45 10.55 -14.05 -26.77
CA GLU A 45 10.56 -15.37 -27.43
C GLU A 45 11.07 -15.30 -28.86
N LYS A 46 10.71 -14.23 -29.59
CA LYS A 46 11.23 -13.98 -30.93
C LYS A 46 12.73 -13.74 -30.90
N GLU A 47 13.20 -12.88 -30.00
CA GLU A 47 14.64 -12.64 -29.81
C GLU A 47 15.39 -13.93 -29.44
N LEU A 48 14.79 -14.79 -28.62
CA LEU A 48 15.36 -16.07 -28.22
C LEU A 48 15.53 -17.05 -29.39
N SER A 49 14.67 -16.97 -30.39
CA SER A 49 14.76 -17.79 -31.61
C SER A 49 15.86 -17.33 -32.56
N GLU A 50 16.18 -16.03 -32.54
CA GLU A 50 17.22 -15.40 -33.37
C GLU A 50 18.60 -15.43 -32.68
N TRP A 51 18.64 -15.50 -31.34
CA TRP A 51 19.88 -15.51 -30.56
C TRP A 51 20.63 -16.84 -30.66
N THR A 52 21.89 -16.79 -31.10
CA THR A 52 22.74 -17.98 -31.30
C THR A 52 23.70 -18.26 -30.14
N ASP A 53 24.03 -17.24 -29.34
CA ASP A 53 24.88 -17.38 -28.16
C ASP A 53 24.19 -18.18 -27.04
N ARG A 54 24.88 -19.21 -26.52
CA ARG A 54 24.27 -20.14 -25.55
C ARG A 54 24.00 -19.47 -24.20
N ILE A 55 24.85 -18.55 -23.76
CA ILE A 55 24.68 -17.85 -22.49
C ILE A 55 23.58 -16.81 -22.61
N GLY A 56 23.59 -16.01 -23.68
CA GLY A 56 22.53 -15.06 -24.02
C GLY A 56 21.16 -15.74 -24.06
N ARG A 57 21.05 -16.92 -24.69
CA ARG A 57 19.79 -17.69 -24.69
C ARG A 57 19.33 -18.12 -23.29
N VAL A 58 20.25 -18.47 -22.38
CA VAL A 58 19.88 -18.79 -20.99
C VAL A 58 19.37 -17.54 -20.27
N MET A 59 20.02 -16.39 -20.47
CA MET A 59 19.59 -15.12 -19.88
C MET A 59 18.23 -14.69 -20.42
N LEU A 60 18.00 -14.74 -21.74
CA LEU A 60 16.68 -14.43 -22.31
C LEU A 60 15.61 -15.42 -21.85
N ARG A 61 15.93 -16.71 -21.69
CA ARG A 61 14.99 -17.68 -21.11
C ARG A 61 14.59 -17.28 -19.70
N GLN A 62 15.54 -16.83 -18.88
CA GLN A 62 15.23 -16.34 -17.55
C GLN A 62 14.30 -15.14 -17.60
N GLN A 63 14.55 -14.17 -18.50
CA GLN A 63 13.66 -13.01 -18.69
C GLN A 63 12.25 -13.41 -19.12
N VAL A 64 12.09 -14.40 -20.01
CA VAL A 64 10.77 -14.93 -20.39
C VAL A 64 10.06 -15.54 -19.19
N LEU A 65 10.78 -16.30 -18.35
CA LEU A 65 10.22 -16.90 -17.14
C LEU A 65 9.79 -15.82 -16.13
N ASP A 66 10.61 -14.80 -15.94
CA ASP A 66 10.31 -13.68 -15.04
C ASP A 66 9.13 -12.85 -15.55
N ALA A 67 9.05 -12.61 -16.86
CA ALA A 67 7.93 -11.88 -17.49
C ALA A 67 6.60 -12.65 -17.41
N ARG A 68 6.64 -13.99 -17.51
CA ARG A 68 5.45 -14.87 -17.39
C ARG A 68 4.95 -14.99 -15.95
N ASN A 69 5.82 -14.78 -14.97
CA ASN A 69 5.48 -14.85 -13.55
C ASN A 69 5.98 -13.60 -12.83
N PRO A 70 5.36 -12.43 -13.11
CA PRO A 70 5.80 -11.19 -12.53
C PRO A 70 5.65 -11.25 -11.00
N SER A 71 6.71 -10.88 -10.29
CA SER A 71 6.69 -10.94 -8.83
C SER A 71 5.75 -9.88 -8.26
N ALA A 72 4.95 -10.23 -7.25
CA ALA A 72 4.11 -9.27 -6.53
C ALA A 72 4.93 -8.11 -5.91
N SER A 73 6.21 -8.35 -5.62
CA SER A 73 7.15 -7.33 -5.13
C SER A 73 7.38 -6.18 -6.10
N SER A 74 7.25 -6.41 -7.41
CA SER A 74 7.37 -5.36 -8.43
C SER A 74 6.24 -4.33 -8.36
N TYR A 75 5.07 -4.72 -7.85
CA TYR A 75 3.90 -3.86 -7.67
C TYR A 75 3.80 -3.28 -6.25
N GLU A 76 4.57 -3.81 -5.31
CA GLU A 76 4.54 -3.43 -3.89
C GLU A 76 4.90 -1.95 -3.68
N GLU A 77 5.85 -1.40 -4.43
CA GLU A 77 6.28 -0.01 -4.27
C GLU A 77 5.20 0.99 -4.71
N ALA A 78 4.52 0.69 -5.83
CA ALA A 78 3.39 1.49 -6.31
C ALA A 78 2.21 1.40 -5.31
N PHE A 79 1.93 0.20 -4.79
CA PHE A 79 0.94 0.01 -3.72
C PHE A 79 1.29 0.85 -2.49
N VAL A 80 2.52 0.73 -1.98
CA VAL A 80 2.97 1.47 -0.78
C VAL A 80 2.85 2.98 -0.95
N THR A 81 3.14 3.49 -2.14
CA THR A 81 3.06 4.92 -2.45
C THR A 81 1.63 5.46 -2.47
N HIS A 82 0.68 4.68 -3.00
CA HIS A 82 -0.67 5.18 -3.28
C HIS A 82 -1.78 4.63 -2.36
N ALA A 83 -1.57 3.46 -1.74
CA ALA A 83 -2.61 2.74 -1.01
C ALA A 83 -3.22 3.53 0.14
N LYS A 84 -2.41 4.32 0.86
CA LYS A 84 -2.92 5.13 1.99
C LYS A 84 -3.87 6.23 1.53
N ALA A 85 -3.47 7.02 0.54
CA ALA A 85 -4.31 8.10 0.02
C ALA A 85 -5.61 7.54 -0.58
N TRP A 86 -5.53 6.41 -1.28
CA TRP A 86 -6.70 5.74 -1.83
C TRP A 86 -7.62 5.21 -0.73
N ALA A 87 -7.06 4.58 0.30
CA ALA A 87 -7.84 4.04 1.41
C ALA A 87 -8.53 5.12 2.25
N GLU A 88 -7.86 6.25 2.51
CA GLU A 88 -8.45 7.40 3.20
C GLU A 88 -9.61 7.99 2.39
N ALA A 89 -9.48 8.10 1.06
CA ALA A 89 -10.54 8.59 0.19
C ALA A 89 -11.78 7.68 0.15
N HIS A 90 -11.60 6.36 0.32
CA HIS A 90 -12.67 5.36 0.24
C HIS A 90 -13.15 4.86 1.62
N GLY A 91 -12.57 5.34 2.72
CA GLY A 91 -12.88 4.87 4.07
C GLY A 91 -12.45 3.41 4.34
N ILE A 92 -11.44 2.91 3.63
CA ILE A 92 -10.96 1.53 3.74
C ILE A 92 -9.92 1.43 4.85
N THR A 93 -10.04 0.39 5.68
CA THR A 93 -9.12 0.17 6.80
C THR A 93 -8.03 -0.83 6.44
N ALA A 94 -6.91 -0.79 7.17
CA ALA A 94 -5.84 -1.78 7.05
C ALA A 94 -6.35 -3.22 7.24
N THR A 95 -7.38 -3.42 8.06
CA THR A 95 -8.03 -4.72 8.30
C THR A 95 -8.65 -5.30 7.04
N ALA A 96 -9.23 -4.46 6.18
CA ALA A 96 -9.78 -4.92 4.90
C ALA A 96 -8.67 -5.44 3.96
N PHE A 97 -7.54 -4.73 3.87
CA PHE A 97 -6.40 -5.20 3.09
C PHE A 97 -5.78 -6.48 3.64
N MET A 98 -5.71 -6.64 4.97
CA MET A 98 -5.25 -7.89 5.58
C MET A 98 -6.17 -9.07 5.23
N ALA A 99 -7.49 -8.85 5.18
CA ALA A 99 -8.45 -9.87 4.78
C ALA A 99 -8.29 -10.28 3.30
N GLU A 100 -7.85 -9.36 2.45
CA GLU A 100 -7.47 -9.64 1.05
C GLU A 100 -6.07 -10.28 0.90
N GLY A 101 -5.36 -10.52 2.01
CA GLY A 101 -4.06 -11.21 2.00
C GLY A 101 -2.84 -10.27 1.94
N VAL A 102 -3.03 -8.95 2.08
CA VAL A 102 -1.90 -8.02 2.09
C VAL A 102 -1.07 -8.19 3.36
N PRO A 103 0.26 -8.38 3.24
CA PRO A 103 1.13 -8.54 4.41
C PRO A 103 1.17 -7.28 5.28
N THR A 104 1.22 -7.47 6.60
CA THR A 104 1.28 -6.35 7.56
C THR A 104 2.55 -5.51 7.42
N SER A 105 3.66 -6.11 6.98
CA SER A 105 4.90 -5.39 6.65
C SER A 105 4.67 -4.34 5.55
N VAL A 106 3.92 -4.68 4.51
CA VAL A 106 3.59 -3.81 3.37
C VAL A 106 2.64 -2.69 3.80
N LEU A 107 1.62 -3.01 4.59
CA LEU A 107 0.69 -2.00 5.12
C LEU A 107 1.38 -0.97 6.02
N ARG A 108 2.34 -1.40 6.86
CA ARG A 108 3.14 -0.44 7.64
C ARG A 108 3.98 0.46 6.75
N ARG A 109 4.60 -0.08 5.71
CA ARG A 109 5.38 0.69 4.73
C ARG A 109 4.51 1.72 4.01
N ALA A 110 3.28 1.35 3.67
CA ALA A 110 2.27 2.24 3.09
C ALA A 110 1.76 3.31 4.08
N GLY A 111 2.14 3.24 5.37
CA GLY A 111 1.78 4.24 6.37
C GLY A 111 0.43 3.98 7.04
N PHE A 112 -0.12 2.77 6.95
CA PHE A 112 -1.27 2.36 7.75
C PHE A 112 -0.88 2.17 9.21
N SER A 113 -1.70 2.69 10.12
CA SER A 113 -1.57 2.44 11.55
C SER A 113 -2.17 1.08 11.90
N ILE A 114 -1.34 0.04 11.86
CA ILE A 114 -1.72 -1.30 12.32
C ILE A 114 -1.58 -1.31 13.85
N THR A 115 -2.58 -0.78 14.55
CA THR A 115 -2.64 -0.99 15.99
C THR A 115 -2.92 -2.48 16.20
N PRO A 116 -2.07 -3.24 16.91
CA PRO A 116 -2.45 -4.58 17.33
C PRO A 116 -3.78 -4.45 18.05
N ALA A 117 -4.78 -5.24 17.65
CA ALA A 117 -6.07 -5.30 18.30
C ALA A 117 -5.84 -5.50 19.81
N GLY A 118 -5.93 -4.41 20.58
CA GLY A 118 -5.34 -4.33 21.94
C GLY A 118 -4.90 -2.93 22.37
N GLY A 119 -4.83 -1.95 21.46
CA GLY A 119 -4.44 -0.56 21.78
C GLY A 119 -5.58 0.46 21.86
N SER A 120 -6.85 0.07 21.96
CA SER A 120 -7.96 1.01 22.13
C SER A 120 -8.22 1.27 23.61
N ARG A 121 -7.37 2.08 24.25
CA ARG A 121 -7.77 2.96 25.36
C ARG A 121 -6.62 3.91 25.71
N ARG A 122 -6.71 5.16 25.26
CA ARG A 122 -6.23 6.38 25.95
C ARG A 122 -6.64 7.60 25.12
N GLN A 123 -7.95 7.79 25.02
CA GLN A 123 -8.53 9.07 24.67
C GLN A 123 -9.38 9.52 25.87
N GLY A 124 -9.10 10.72 26.38
CA GLY A 124 -10.12 11.57 27.01
C GLY A 124 -10.06 11.76 28.53
N GLY A 125 -9.97 13.05 28.92
CA GLY A 125 -10.34 13.59 30.23
C GLY A 125 -9.14 13.87 31.13
N GLN A 126 -8.50 15.04 31.15
CA GLN A 126 -9.04 16.41 31.31
C GLN A 126 -9.91 16.55 32.57
N GLY A 127 -9.36 17.26 33.57
CA GLY A 127 -10.14 17.98 34.59
C GLY A 127 -10.22 17.36 35.98
N ARG A 128 -9.22 17.65 36.83
CA ARG A 128 -9.44 18.14 38.21
C ARG A 128 -8.11 18.54 38.88
N SER A 129 -7.73 19.80 38.69
CA SER A 129 -7.09 20.56 39.78
C SER A 129 -8.19 21.02 40.76
N PRO A 130 -7.86 21.61 41.92
CA PRO A 130 -7.33 21.01 43.14
C PRO A 130 -8.38 21.07 44.28
N ALA A 131 -8.47 20.05 45.13
CA ALA A 131 -9.33 20.10 46.33
C ALA A 131 -8.50 20.18 47.60
N ARG A 132 -8.59 21.36 48.23
CA ARG A 132 -8.21 21.69 49.61
C ARG A 132 -8.58 20.58 50.61
N ARG A 133 -7.68 20.33 51.56
CA ARG A 133 -8.00 19.91 52.94
C ARG A 133 -6.85 20.43 53.82
N SER A 134 -7.00 21.64 54.34
CA SER A 134 -7.48 21.93 55.70
C SER A 134 -6.49 21.48 56.77
N GLU A 135 -5.88 22.49 57.38
CA GLU A 135 -5.30 22.57 58.72
C GLU A 135 -5.76 21.48 59.71
N VAL A 136 -4.79 20.94 60.46
CA VAL A 136 -5.02 20.61 61.86
C VAL A 136 -3.84 21.11 62.70
N SER A 137 -4.22 21.95 63.65
CA SER A 137 -3.45 22.52 64.75
C SER A 137 -3.12 21.47 65.82
N GLY A 138 -1.99 21.64 66.51
CA GLY A 138 -1.61 20.93 67.74
C GLY A 138 -0.09 20.73 67.81
N ASP A 139 0.70 21.60 68.45
CA ASP A 139 0.82 21.82 69.91
C ASP A 139 1.29 20.57 70.68
N ARG A 140 2.32 20.79 71.53
CA ARG A 140 3.06 19.90 72.47
C ARG A 140 4.33 19.26 71.91
N GLY A 141 5.51 19.45 72.50
CA GLY A 141 5.93 20.14 73.71
C GLY A 141 7.45 20.03 73.86
#